data_AF-Q80VD0-F1
#
_entry.id   AF-Q80VD0-F1
#
_cell.length_a   1.000
_cell.length_b   1.000
_cell.length_c   1.000
_cell.angle_alpha   90.00
_cell.angle_beta   90.00
_cell.angle_gamma   90.00
#
_symmetry.space_group_name_H-M   'P 1'
#
loop_
_entity.id
_entity.type
_entity.pdbx_description
1 polymer ?
#
loop_
_entity_poly.entity_id
_entity_poly.type
_entity_poly.pdbx_seq_one_letter_code
_entity_poly.pdbx_strand_id
1 'polypeptide(L)'
;MAAGRPVRGPELAPRRLLQLLLLVLLGGPGRGAALSGNVTGPGPHSASGSSRRNVPVTSPPPPLLSHCGRAAHCEPLRYNVCLGSALPYGATTTLLAGDSDSQEEAHGKLVLWSGLRNAPRCWAVIQPLLCAVYMPKCENDRVELPSRTLCQATRGPCAIVERERGWPDFLRCTPDHFPEGCPNEVQNIKFNSSGQCEAPLVRTDNPKSWYEDVEGCGIQCQNPLFTEAEHQDMHSYIAAFGAVTGLCTLFTLATFVADWRNSNRYPAVILFYVNACFFVGSIGWLAQFMDGARREIVCRADGTMRFGEPTSSETLSCVIIFVIVYYALMAGVVWFVVLTYAWHTSFKALGTTYQPLSGKTSYFHLLTWSLPFVLTVAILAVAQVDGDSVSGICFVGYKNYRYRAGFVLAPIGLVLIVGGYFLITGVMTLFSIKSNHPC
;
A
#
# COMPACT_ATOMS: atom_id res chain seq x y z
N MET A 1 -69.00 -10.82 26.76
CA MET A 1 -68.31 -9.51 26.65
C MET A 1 -66.99 -9.72 25.93
N ALA A 2 -66.69 -8.82 24.99
CA ALA A 2 -65.57 -8.70 24.04
C ALA A 2 -64.37 -9.67 24.10
N ALA A 3 -64.07 -10.26 22.93
CA ALA A 3 -62.81 -10.92 22.60
C ALA A 3 -61.71 -9.89 22.29
N GLY A 4 -60.57 -9.97 23.00
CA GLY A 4 -59.38 -9.17 22.75
C GLY A 4 -58.44 -9.85 21.75
N ARG A 5 -58.13 -9.17 20.63
CA ARG A 5 -57.07 -9.58 19.68
C ARG A 5 -55.68 -9.35 20.29
N PRO A 6 -54.70 -10.25 20.10
CA PRO A 6 -53.31 -9.95 20.46
C PRO A 6 -52.70 -9.02 19.42
N VAL A 7 -52.05 -7.96 19.90
CA VAL A 7 -51.33 -6.96 19.11
C VAL A 7 -50.10 -7.60 18.48
N ARG A 8 -50.02 -7.58 17.15
CA ARG A 8 -48.86 -8.03 16.36
C ARG A 8 -47.79 -6.93 16.41
N GLY A 9 -46.71 -7.15 17.14
CA GLY A 9 -45.51 -6.30 17.05
C GLY A 9 -44.88 -6.37 15.65
N PRO A 10 -44.04 -5.39 15.24
CA PRO A 10 -43.51 -5.37 13.89
C PRO A 10 -42.49 -6.50 13.72
N GLU A 11 -42.84 -7.54 12.95
CA GLU A 11 -41.85 -8.47 12.44
C GLU A 11 -40.94 -7.73 11.45
N LEU A 12 -39.67 -7.57 11.81
CA LEU A 12 -38.65 -7.12 10.87
C LEU A 12 -38.46 -8.22 9.82
N ALA A 13 -39.06 -8.04 8.64
CA ALA A 13 -38.95 -8.99 7.54
C ALA A 13 -37.47 -9.20 7.15
N PRO A 14 -37.05 -10.42 6.76
CA PRO A 14 -35.69 -10.73 6.32
C PRO A 14 -35.17 -9.80 5.22
N ARG A 15 -36.07 -9.26 4.38
CA ARG A 15 -35.77 -8.24 3.36
C ARG A 15 -35.24 -6.93 3.94
N ARG A 16 -35.74 -6.48 5.10
CA ARG A 16 -35.27 -5.26 5.77
C ARG A 16 -33.92 -5.46 6.43
N LEU A 17 -33.65 -6.64 6.98
CA LEU A 17 -32.33 -6.97 7.51
C LEU A 17 -31.28 -7.03 6.39
N LEU A 18 -31.63 -7.66 5.25
CA LEU A 18 -30.80 -7.69 4.04
C LEU A 18 -30.55 -6.28 3.49
N GLN A 19 -31.57 -5.42 3.42
CA GLN A 19 -31.41 -4.02 3.00
C GLN A 19 -30.56 -3.21 3.98
N LEU A 20 -30.71 -3.41 5.30
CA LEU A 20 -29.87 -2.74 6.29
C LEU A 20 -28.41 -3.19 6.19
N LEU A 21 -28.17 -4.49 5.99
CA LEU A 21 -26.84 -5.07 5.76
C LEU A 21 -26.22 -4.53 4.46
N LEU A 22 -26.96 -4.47 3.35
CA LEU A 22 -26.46 -3.89 2.11
C LEU A 22 -26.22 -2.37 2.21
N LEU A 23 -27.09 -1.61 2.86
CA LEU A 23 -26.91 -0.16 3.02
C LEU A 23 -25.71 0.19 3.91
N VAL A 24 -25.46 -0.60 4.95
CA VAL A 24 -24.34 -0.38 5.88
C VAL A 24 -23.01 -0.84 5.28
N LEU A 25 -23.00 -1.90 4.45
CA LEU A 25 -21.77 -2.47 3.88
C LEU A 25 -21.32 -1.82 2.56
N LEU A 26 -22.22 -1.27 1.74
CA LEU A 26 -21.87 -0.76 0.41
C LEU A 26 -21.54 0.74 0.37
N GLY A 27 -21.88 1.52 1.40
CA GLY A 27 -21.76 2.97 1.35
C GLY A 27 -22.68 3.58 0.28
N GLY A 28 -23.39 4.66 0.61
CA GLY A 28 -24.20 5.37 -0.38
C GLY A 28 -23.32 5.90 -1.52
N PRO A 29 -23.82 5.93 -2.77
CA PRO A 29 -23.04 6.41 -3.92
C PRO A 29 -22.79 7.92 -3.79
N GLY A 30 -21.52 8.28 -3.53
CA GLY A 30 -21.02 9.64 -3.67
C GLY A 30 -21.08 10.08 -5.13
N ARG A 31 -21.65 11.27 -5.35
CA ARG A 31 -21.81 11.92 -6.67
C ARG A 31 -20.49 12.03 -7.42
N GLY A 32 -20.47 11.50 -8.65
CA GLY A 32 -19.35 11.62 -9.58
C GLY A 32 -19.09 13.05 -10.03
N ALA A 33 -17.81 13.42 -10.08
CA ALA A 33 -17.32 14.63 -10.74
C ALA A 33 -17.05 14.30 -12.22
N ALA A 34 -17.76 14.96 -13.12
CA ALA A 34 -17.63 14.81 -14.55
C ALA A 34 -16.34 15.47 -15.06
N LEU A 35 -15.56 14.73 -15.84
CA LEU A 35 -14.53 15.27 -16.74
C LEU A 35 -15.23 16.04 -17.88
N SER A 36 -14.83 17.28 -18.10
CA SER A 36 -15.19 18.04 -19.29
C SER A 36 -13.95 18.17 -20.18
N GLY A 37 -13.89 17.35 -21.23
CA GLY A 37 -12.99 17.53 -22.36
C GLY A 37 -13.67 18.46 -23.36
N ASN A 38 -12.92 19.42 -23.91
CA ASN A 38 -13.39 20.23 -25.02
C ASN A 38 -12.35 20.23 -26.14
N VAL A 39 -12.67 19.47 -27.18
CA VAL A 39 -12.03 19.47 -28.50
C VAL A 39 -12.94 20.28 -29.41
N THR A 40 -12.43 21.35 -30.02
CA THR A 40 -12.96 21.87 -31.28
C THR A 40 -11.83 22.53 -32.08
N GLY A 41 -11.45 21.89 -33.18
CA GLY A 41 -11.03 22.61 -34.40
C GLY A 41 -12.28 22.97 -35.22
N PRO A 42 -12.18 23.89 -36.18
CA PRO A 42 -11.85 23.42 -37.53
C PRO A 42 -11.03 24.39 -38.41
N GLY A 43 -10.24 23.79 -39.30
CA GLY A 43 -10.32 24.06 -40.74
C GLY A 43 -9.49 25.21 -41.36
N PRO A 44 -9.19 25.11 -42.67
CA PRO A 44 -7.93 25.59 -43.26
C PRO A 44 -8.10 26.74 -44.25
N HIS A 45 -7.06 27.58 -44.40
CA HIS A 45 -6.93 28.46 -45.57
C HIS A 45 -5.50 28.51 -46.10
N SER A 46 -5.44 28.46 -47.42
CA SER A 46 -4.32 28.35 -48.33
C SER A 46 -3.57 29.67 -48.60
N ALA A 47 -2.26 29.53 -48.76
CA ALA A 47 -1.34 30.19 -49.70
C ALA A 47 -1.54 31.66 -50.11
N SER A 48 -0.50 32.47 -49.86
CA SER A 48 -0.03 33.51 -50.78
C SER A 48 1.43 33.84 -50.47
N GLY A 49 2.28 33.70 -51.49
CA GLY A 49 3.68 34.07 -51.43
C GLY A 49 3.89 35.56 -51.67
N SER A 50 4.91 36.13 -51.04
CA SER A 50 5.58 37.33 -51.53
C SER A 50 7.04 37.33 -51.12
N SER A 51 7.89 37.33 -52.14
CA SER A 51 9.33 37.47 -52.09
C SER A 51 9.71 38.91 -51.75
N ARG A 52 10.67 39.14 -50.83
CA ARG A 52 11.82 40.04 -51.07
C ARG A 52 12.78 40.17 -49.87
N ARG A 53 14.06 40.03 -50.25
CA ARG A 53 15.29 40.69 -49.75
C ARG A 53 15.96 40.13 -48.49
N ASN A 54 16.95 39.27 -48.78
CA ASN A 54 18.19 39.14 -48.02
C ASN A 54 18.88 40.50 -47.87
N VAL A 55 19.12 40.91 -46.64
CA VAL A 55 20.16 41.87 -46.25
C VAL A 55 21.09 41.11 -45.30
N PRO A 56 22.40 40.96 -45.59
CA PRO A 56 23.32 40.32 -44.68
C PRO A 56 23.69 41.32 -43.58
N VAL A 57 23.05 41.20 -42.42
CA VAL A 57 23.54 41.85 -41.21
C VAL A 57 24.59 40.92 -40.61
N THR A 58 25.85 41.20 -40.91
CA THR A 58 27.00 40.72 -40.15
C THR A 58 26.97 41.35 -38.77
N SER A 59 26.22 40.75 -37.85
CA SER A 59 26.46 40.88 -36.41
C SER A 59 27.29 39.67 -35.97
N PRO A 60 28.39 39.84 -35.23
CA PRO A 60 29.04 38.71 -34.59
C PRO A 60 28.04 38.02 -33.64
N PRO A 61 28.11 36.70 -33.44
CA PRO A 61 27.29 36.06 -32.42
C PRO A 61 27.62 36.69 -31.06
N PRO A 62 26.63 36.93 -30.18
CA PRO A 62 26.92 37.39 -28.83
C PRO A 62 27.81 36.34 -28.13
N PRO A 63 28.72 36.74 -27.23
CA PRO A 63 29.56 35.78 -26.55
C PRO A 63 28.67 34.98 -25.58
N LEU A 64 28.18 33.82 -26.03
CA LEU A 64 27.43 32.83 -25.24
C LEU A 64 28.19 32.30 -24.01
N LEU A 65 29.40 32.81 -23.73
CA LEU A 65 30.30 32.37 -22.67
C LEU A 65 30.55 33.45 -21.61
N SER A 66 30.04 34.69 -21.75
CA SER A 66 30.26 35.71 -20.71
C SER A 66 29.42 35.47 -19.46
N HIS A 67 28.19 34.95 -19.61
CA HIS A 67 27.26 34.70 -18.50
C HIS A 67 27.51 33.37 -17.76
N CYS A 68 28.30 32.46 -18.33
CA CYS A 68 28.61 31.15 -17.74
C CYS A 68 29.77 31.16 -16.73
N GLY A 69 30.25 32.34 -16.34
CA GLY A 69 31.31 32.43 -15.35
C GLY A 69 31.34 33.77 -14.64
N ARG A 70 31.81 33.76 -13.39
CA ARG A 70 31.85 34.91 -12.49
C ARG A 70 33.29 35.26 -12.15
N ALA A 71 33.61 36.54 -11.98
CA ALA A 71 34.93 36.94 -11.49
C ALA A 71 35.10 36.46 -10.04
N ALA A 72 36.19 35.75 -9.76
CA ALA A 72 36.46 35.15 -8.45
C ALA A 72 37.96 34.96 -8.27
N HIS A 73 38.48 35.13 -7.05
CA HIS A 73 39.89 34.84 -6.77
C HIS A 73 40.12 33.33 -6.79
N CYS A 74 41.05 32.87 -7.63
CA CYS A 74 41.38 31.46 -7.73
C CYS A 74 42.48 31.07 -6.74
N GLU A 75 42.23 30.01 -5.97
CA GLU A 75 43.19 29.42 -5.02
C GLU A 75 43.57 27.99 -5.45
N PRO A 76 44.81 27.53 -5.18
CA PRO A 76 45.21 26.17 -5.52
C PRO A 76 44.43 25.15 -4.69
N LEU A 77 44.03 24.04 -5.32
CA LEU A 77 43.30 22.95 -4.65
C LEU A 77 44.17 22.31 -3.55
N ARG A 78 43.66 22.33 -2.31
CA ARG A 78 44.23 21.55 -1.19
C ARG A 78 43.83 20.08 -1.27
N TYR A 79 42.64 19.81 -1.81
CA TYR A 79 42.09 18.47 -2.00
C TYR A 79 41.90 18.20 -3.49
N ASN A 80 42.54 17.17 -4.04
CA ASN A 80 42.47 16.82 -5.47
C ASN A 80 41.34 15.82 -5.81
N VAL A 81 40.53 15.44 -4.82
CA VAL A 81 39.43 14.48 -4.94
C VAL A 81 38.15 15.12 -4.44
N CYS A 82 37.08 15.03 -5.22
CA CYS A 82 35.73 15.41 -4.82
C CYS A 82 34.82 14.17 -4.80
N LEU A 83 34.27 13.84 -3.63
CA LEU A 83 33.33 12.72 -3.43
C LEU A 83 33.82 11.36 -4.02
N GLY A 84 35.13 11.13 -3.98
CA GLY A 84 35.77 9.90 -4.46
C GLY A 84 36.28 9.94 -5.91
N SER A 85 36.08 11.04 -6.63
CA SER A 85 36.56 11.23 -8.01
C SER A 85 37.66 12.30 -8.09
N ALA A 86 38.70 12.04 -8.86
CA ALA A 86 39.80 13.00 -9.08
C ALA A 86 39.34 14.19 -9.95
N LEU A 87 39.78 15.39 -9.57
CA LEU A 87 39.48 16.61 -10.33
C LEU A 87 40.53 16.82 -11.44
N PRO A 88 40.12 17.22 -12.66
CA PRO A 88 41.05 17.42 -13.79
C PRO A 88 41.74 18.79 -13.80
N TYR A 89 41.42 19.67 -12.85
CA TYR A 89 41.97 21.03 -12.71
C TYR A 89 42.73 21.19 -11.40
N GLY A 90 43.55 22.24 -11.30
CA GLY A 90 44.44 22.51 -10.15
C GLY A 90 44.04 23.69 -9.24
N ALA A 91 43.04 24.48 -9.62
CA ALA A 91 42.60 25.66 -8.87
C ALA A 91 41.08 25.71 -8.71
N THR A 92 40.61 26.27 -7.60
CA THR A 92 39.21 26.36 -7.20
C THR A 92 38.88 27.70 -6.53
N THR A 93 37.63 27.88 -6.11
CA THR A 93 37.16 29.02 -5.32
C THR A 93 35.96 28.63 -4.46
N THR A 94 35.78 29.26 -3.30
CA THR A 94 34.65 29.04 -2.40
C THR A 94 33.43 29.93 -2.69
N LEU A 95 33.52 30.85 -3.65
CA LEU A 95 32.50 31.87 -3.93
C LEU A 95 31.08 31.32 -4.20
N LEU A 96 30.96 30.11 -4.76
CA LEU A 96 29.67 29.51 -5.11
C LEU A 96 28.98 28.85 -3.90
N ALA A 97 29.76 28.37 -2.92
CA ALA A 97 29.24 27.75 -1.72
C ALA A 97 28.96 28.82 -0.66
N GLY A 98 27.73 29.35 -0.64
CA GLY A 98 27.34 30.43 0.28
C GLY A 98 27.34 30.07 1.77
N ASP A 99 27.67 28.82 2.11
CA ASP A 99 27.79 28.32 3.48
C ASP A 99 29.23 27.91 3.85
N SER A 100 30.22 28.26 3.02
CA SER A 100 31.62 27.87 3.21
C SER A 100 32.57 29.00 2.83
N ASP A 101 33.38 29.46 3.79
CA ASP A 101 34.35 30.54 3.54
C ASP A 101 35.75 30.01 3.15
N SER A 102 36.06 28.74 3.46
CA SER A 102 37.35 28.10 3.21
C SER A 102 37.22 26.72 2.55
N GLN A 103 38.30 26.24 1.90
CA GLN A 103 38.33 24.88 1.34
C GLN A 103 38.12 23.80 2.41
N GLU A 104 38.60 24.03 3.64
CA GLU A 104 38.36 23.12 4.77
C GLU A 104 36.88 23.02 5.13
N GLU A 105 36.18 24.17 5.16
CA GLU A 105 34.74 24.19 5.44
C GLU A 105 33.96 23.55 4.30
N ALA A 106 34.28 23.88 3.04
CA ALA A 106 33.67 23.28 1.87
C ALA A 106 33.83 21.75 1.87
N HIS A 107 35.03 21.25 2.19
CA HIS A 107 35.26 19.82 2.37
C HIS A 107 34.42 19.24 3.53
N GLY A 108 34.33 19.95 4.66
CA GLY A 108 33.47 19.57 5.79
C GLY A 108 31.98 19.47 5.41
N LYS A 109 31.47 20.40 4.60
CA LYS A 109 30.09 20.33 4.07
C LYS A 109 29.92 19.17 3.10
N LEU A 110 30.89 18.89 2.24
CA LEU A 110 30.86 17.72 1.34
C LEU A 110 30.79 16.41 2.13
N VAL A 111 31.49 16.31 3.26
CA VAL A 111 31.37 15.16 4.18
C VAL A 111 29.95 15.07 4.75
N LEU A 112 29.33 16.18 5.16
CA LEU A 112 27.94 16.19 5.62
C LEU A 112 26.96 15.76 4.52
N TRP A 113 27.11 16.29 3.30
CA TRP A 113 26.29 15.92 2.14
C TRP A 113 26.45 14.46 1.73
N SER A 114 27.59 13.83 2.05
CA SER A 114 27.80 12.41 1.77
C SER A 114 26.84 11.48 2.51
N GLY A 115 26.10 11.97 3.52
CA GLY A 115 25.00 11.25 4.16
C GLY A 115 23.85 10.86 3.20
N LEU A 116 23.73 11.54 2.05
CA LEU A 116 22.78 11.16 0.99
C LEU A 116 23.16 9.88 0.23
N ARG A 117 24.31 9.26 0.53
CA ARG A 117 24.71 7.96 -0.03
C ARG A 117 23.65 6.87 0.19
N ASN A 118 22.82 7.02 1.22
CA ASN A 118 21.73 6.10 1.57
C ASN A 118 20.53 6.17 0.60
N ALA A 119 20.51 7.15 -0.32
CA ALA A 119 19.51 7.31 -1.36
C ALA A 119 20.21 7.27 -2.74
N PRO A 120 20.43 6.07 -3.32
CA PRO A 120 21.35 5.89 -4.45
C PRO A 120 20.97 6.66 -5.71
N ARG A 121 19.67 6.81 -6.02
CA ARG A 121 19.24 7.59 -7.19
C ARG A 121 19.46 9.08 -7.00
N CYS A 122 19.28 9.59 -5.78
CA CYS A 122 19.66 10.97 -5.45
C CYS A 122 21.18 11.13 -5.49
N TRP A 123 21.93 10.23 -4.85
CA TRP A 123 23.38 10.28 -4.76
C TRP A 123 24.04 10.40 -6.13
N ALA A 124 23.61 9.57 -7.09
CA ALA A 124 24.16 9.57 -8.44
C ALA A 124 24.01 10.92 -9.18
N VAL A 125 22.91 11.65 -8.96
CA VAL A 125 22.65 12.93 -9.62
C VAL A 125 23.17 14.13 -8.84
N ILE A 126 23.30 14.02 -7.51
CA ILE A 126 23.72 15.14 -6.66
C ILE A 126 25.25 15.27 -6.56
N GLN A 127 26.01 14.18 -6.71
CA GLN A 127 27.48 14.22 -6.67
C GLN A 127 28.09 15.26 -7.63
N PRO A 128 27.72 15.29 -8.94
CA PRO A 128 28.30 16.27 -9.85
C PRO A 128 27.88 17.71 -9.51
N LEU A 129 26.65 17.92 -9.02
CA LEU A 129 26.17 19.23 -8.58
C LEU A 129 26.97 19.75 -7.38
N LEU A 130 27.21 18.90 -6.38
CA LEU A 130 27.97 19.27 -5.19
C LEU A 130 29.42 19.62 -5.53
N CYS A 131 30.08 18.83 -6.38
CA CYS A 131 31.43 19.15 -6.84
C CYS A 131 31.49 20.43 -7.68
N ALA A 132 30.48 20.70 -8.51
CA ALA A 132 30.40 21.92 -9.32
C ALA A 132 30.17 23.19 -8.49
N VAL A 133 29.72 23.08 -7.24
CA VAL A 133 29.43 24.22 -6.36
C VAL A 133 30.49 24.37 -5.28
N TYR A 134 30.88 23.30 -4.60
CA TYR A 134 31.85 23.34 -3.49
C TYR A 134 33.30 23.33 -3.95
N MET A 135 33.59 22.74 -5.11
CA MET A 135 34.95 22.64 -5.66
C MET A 135 34.97 22.95 -7.17
N PRO A 136 34.44 24.10 -7.63
CA PRO A 136 34.36 24.44 -9.05
C PRO A 136 35.75 24.65 -9.66
N LYS A 137 35.83 24.57 -10.99
CA LYS A 137 37.01 24.97 -11.75
C LYS A 137 37.14 26.50 -11.74
N CYS A 138 38.31 26.99 -11.35
CA CYS A 138 38.65 28.41 -11.40
C CYS A 138 39.92 28.60 -12.24
N GLU A 139 39.86 29.45 -13.26
CA GLU A 139 40.98 29.72 -14.17
C GLU A 139 40.99 31.20 -14.55
N ASN A 140 42.16 31.85 -14.49
CA ASN A 140 42.35 33.27 -14.81
C ASN A 140 41.39 34.21 -14.02
N ASP A 141 41.30 34.03 -12.70
CA ASP A 141 40.40 34.76 -11.77
C ASP A 141 38.92 34.74 -12.19
N ARG A 142 38.51 33.63 -12.82
CA ARG A 142 37.14 33.39 -13.25
C ARG A 142 36.71 31.98 -12.91
N VAL A 143 35.56 31.86 -12.24
CA VAL A 143 34.93 30.58 -11.90
C VAL A 143 33.85 30.23 -12.90
N GLU A 144 33.79 28.96 -13.29
CA GLU A 144 32.72 28.41 -14.13
C GLU A 144 31.44 28.19 -13.32
N LEU A 145 30.29 28.61 -13.86
CA LEU A 145 28.98 28.41 -13.23
C LEU A 145 28.32 27.12 -13.71
N PRO A 146 27.78 26.29 -12.79
CA PRO A 146 27.03 25.09 -13.15
C PRO A 146 25.76 25.44 -13.94
N SER A 147 25.41 24.59 -14.90
CA SER A 147 24.20 24.79 -15.71
C SER A 147 22.89 24.51 -14.95
N ARG A 148 21.81 25.12 -15.42
CA ARG A 148 20.44 24.86 -14.94
C ARG A 148 20.01 23.41 -15.07
N THR A 149 20.40 22.72 -16.13
CA THR A 149 20.04 21.30 -16.35
C THR A 149 20.67 20.40 -15.29
N LEU A 150 21.92 20.68 -14.89
CA LEU A 150 22.59 19.97 -13.81
C LEU A 150 21.86 20.14 -12.47
N CYS A 151 21.41 21.36 -12.16
CA CYS A 151 20.64 21.64 -10.94
C CYS A 151 19.25 20.99 -10.96
N GLN A 152 18.55 21.05 -12.10
CA GLN A 152 17.20 20.52 -12.24
C GLN A 152 17.16 18.99 -12.14
N ALA A 153 18.21 18.30 -12.61
CA ALA A 153 18.32 16.85 -12.55
C ALA A 153 18.24 16.30 -11.11
N THR A 154 18.61 17.10 -10.10
CA THR A 154 18.55 16.67 -8.69
C THR A 154 17.17 16.83 -8.06
N ARG A 155 16.30 17.71 -8.60
CA ARG A 155 15.06 18.11 -7.91
C ARG A 155 14.06 16.98 -7.70
N GLY A 156 13.96 16.06 -8.66
CA GLY A 156 13.09 14.88 -8.54
C GLY A 156 13.68 13.86 -7.55
N PRO A 157 14.81 13.20 -7.91
CA PRO A 157 15.36 12.11 -7.10
C PRO A 157 15.80 12.51 -5.69
N CYS A 158 16.13 13.79 -5.46
CA CYS A 158 16.57 14.31 -4.17
C CYS A 158 15.48 15.12 -3.43
N ALA A 159 14.20 14.76 -3.61
CA ALA A 159 13.10 15.38 -2.88
C ALA A 159 13.29 15.37 -1.34
N ILE A 160 13.99 14.35 -0.81
CA ILE A 160 14.36 14.24 0.60
C ILE A 160 15.09 15.49 1.15
N VAL A 161 15.90 16.16 0.32
CA VAL A 161 16.63 17.37 0.74
C VAL A 161 15.66 18.51 1.01
N GLU A 162 14.64 18.67 0.16
CA GLU A 162 13.63 19.72 0.31
C GLU A 162 12.74 19.50 1.53
N ARG A 163 12.36 18.24 1.77
CA ARG A 163 11.48 17.85 2.87
C ARG A 163 12.14 17.94 4.24
N GLU A 164 13.38 17.45 4.37
CA GLU A 164 14.04 17.32 5.68
C GLU A 164 14.76 18.61 6.10
N ARG A 165 15.44 19.30 5.17
CA ARG A 165 16.25 20.48 5.49
C ARG A 165 15.88 21.73 4.68
N GLY A 166 15.30 21.55 3.50
CA GLY A 166 15.11 22.61 2.52
C GLY A 166 16.38 22.89 1.72
N TRP A 167 16.24 23.21 0.44
CA TRP A 167 17.37 23.59 -0.41
C TRP A 167 17.95 24.95 0.01
N PRO A 168 19.25 25.04 0.34
CA PRO A 168 19.94 26.31 0.58
C PRO A 168 19.87 27.24 -0.63
N ASP A 169 19.92 28.55 -0.40
CA ASP A 169 19.72 29.55 -1.47
C ASP A 169 20.72 29.40 -2.63
N PHE A 170 21.98 29.07 -2.33
CA PHE A 170 23.02 28.85 -3.34
C PHE A 170 22.85 27.53 -4.13
N LEU A 171 22.01 26.59 -3.65
CA LEU A 171 21.65 25.35 -4.35
C LEU A 171 20.24 25.37 -4.95
N ARG A 172 19.52 26.50 -4.89
CA ARG A 172 18.25 26.66 -5.60
C ARG A 172 18.53 26.95 -7.07
N CYS A 173 17.78 26.34 -7.99
CA CYS A 173 17.98 26.46 -9.43
C CYS A 173 17.51 27.81 -10.00
N THR A 174 18.01 28.92 -9.45
CA THR A 174 17.79 30.28 -9.93
C THR A 174 18.67 30.59 -11.13
N PRO A 175 18.23 31.43 -12.07
CA PRO A 175 19.02 31.78 -13.26
C PRO A 175 20.35 32.49 -12.92
N ASP A 176 20.43 33.18 -11.78
CA ASP A 176 21.63 33.89 -11.34
C ASP A 176 22.74 32.96 -10.82
N HIS A 177 22.36 31.83 -10.23
CA HIS A 177 23.29 30.81 -9.74
C HIS A 177 23.55 29.73 -10.81
N PHE A 178 22.51 29.37 -11.56
CA PHE A 178 22.52 28.30 -12.55
C PHE A 178 22.00 28.79 -13.91
N PRO A 179 22.88 29.38 -14.74
CA PRO A 179 22.53 29.85 -16.09
C PRO A 179 22.19 28.71 -17.07
N GLU A 180 21.46 29.04 -18.14
CA GLU A 180 21.15 28.10 -19.23
C GLU A 180 22.26 28.07 -20.29
N GLY A 181 22.48 26.88 -20.88
CA GLY A 181 23.40 26.69 -22.01
C GLY A 181 24.89 26.64 -21.65
N CYS A 182 25.24 26.54 -20.37
CA CYS A 182 26.64 26.50 -19.94
C CYS A 182 27.23 25.08 -19.96
N PRO A 183 28.51 24.92 -20.35
CA PRO A 183 29.19 23.64 -20.25
C PRO A 183 29.38 23.26 -18.79
N ASN A 184 29.32 21.96 -18.48
CA ASN A 184 29.62 21.45 -17.15
C ASN A 184 30.86 20.57 -17.23
N GLU A 185 32.01 21.07 -16.78
CA GLU A 185 33.24 20.26 -16.73
C GLU A 185 33.10 19.02 -15.83
N VAL A 186 32.20 19.07 -14.85
CA VAL A 186 31.87 17.92 -13.98
C VAL A 186 31.23 16.76 -14.74
N GLN A 187 30.69 16.94 -15.95
CA GLN A 187 30.20 15.84 -16.78
C GLN A 187 31.34 14.96 -17.31
N ASN A 188 32.56 15.50 -17.41
CA ASN A 188 33.75 14.75 -17.79
C ASN A 188 34.29 13.90 -16.62
N ILE A 189 33.84 14.18 -15.40
CA ILE A 189 34.22 13.45 -14.18
C ILE A 189 33.30 12.24 -14.01
N LYS A 190 33.89 11.04 -14.00
CA LYS A 190 33.15 9.81 -13.72
C LYS A 190 33.02 9.60 -12.20
N PHE A 191 31.79 9.66 -11.70
CA PHE A 191 31.47 9.32 -10.31
C PHE A 191 31.15 7.82 -10.20
N ASN A 192 32.12 7.04 -9.71
CA ASN A 192 31.97 5.59 -9.58
C ASN A 192 31.40 5.16 -8.20
N SER A 193 31.28 6.10 -7.27
CA SER A 193 30.69 5.83 -5.95
C SER A 193 29.17 5.69 -6.08
N SER A 194 28.70 4.45 -6.20
CA SER A 194 27.28 4.14 -6.11
C SER A 194 26.80 4.25 -4.66
N GLY A 195 25.61 4.81 -4.45
CA GLY A 195 24.94 4.76 -3.17
C GLY A 195 24.52 3.33 -2.79
N GLN A 196 24.28 3.11 -1.50
CA GLN A 196 23.79 1.84 -0.96
C GLN A 196 22.51 2.11 -0.17
N CYS A 197 21.61 1.13 -0.10
CA CYS A 197 20.47 1.23 0.81
C CYS A 197 20.91 0.71 2.16
N GLU A 198 20.71 1.50 3.21
CA GLU A 198 20.99 1.07 4.59
C GLU A 198 19.81 0.24 5.11
N ALA A 199 20.08 -0.76 5.96
CA ALA A 199 19.02 -1.51 6.63
C ALA A 199 18.09 -0.53 7.40
N PRO A 200 16.75 -0.66 7.31
CA PRO A 200 15.98 -1.80 6.82
C PRO A 200 15.58 -1.75 5.33
N LEU A 201 16.17 -0.84 4.54
CA LEU A 201 15.86 -0.69 3.13
C LEU A 201 16.74 -1.59 2.26
N VAL A 202 16.16 -2.09 1.17
CA VAL A 202 16.83 -2.89 0.14
C VAL A 202 16.75 -2.17 -1.20
N ARG A 203 17.77 -2.35 -2.03
CA ARG A 203 17.79 -1.73 -3.37
C ARG A 203 16.73 -2.35 -4.26
N THR A 204 15.95 -1.51 -4.93
CA THR A 204 14.96 -1.96 -5.91
C THR A 204 14.88 -1.00 -7.08
N ASP A 205 14.85 -1.57 -8.29
CA ASP A 205 14.65 -0.83 -9.53
C ASP A 205 13.15 -0.62 -9.83
N ASN A 206 12.25 -1.24 -9.05
CA ASN A 206 10.80 -1.12 -9.23
C ASN A 206 10.29 0.18 -8.58
N PRO A 207 9.79 1.15 -9.35
CA PRO A 207 9.28 2.40 -8.79
C PRO A 207 8.08 2.22 -7.86
N LYS A 208 7.30 1.14 -8.03
CA LYS A 208 6.16 0.81 -7.15
C LYS A 208 6.59 0.23 -5.80
N SER A 209 7.86 -0.13 -5.64
CA SER A 209 8.42 -0.65 -4.39
C SER A 209 9.23 0.40 -3.64
N TRP A 210 9.41 1.61 -4.19
CA TRP A 210 10.19 2.65 -3.52
C TRP A 210 9.54 3.07 -2.20
N TYR A 211 10.38 3.22 -1.19
CA TYR A 211 9.99 3.80 0.08
C TYR A 211 9.82 5.31 -0.08
N GLU A 212 8.87 5.89 0.64
CA GLU A 212 8.56 7.31 0.56
C GLU A 212 9.84 8.15 0.71
N ASP A 213 10.05 9.09 -0.23
CA ASP A 213 11.17 10.03 -0.28
C ASP A 213 12.58 9.41 -0.49
N VAL A 214 12.71 8.08 -0.59
CA VAL A 214 14.00 7.39 -0.82
C VAL A 214 13.97 6.61 -2.13
N GLU A 215 14.13 7.31 -3.25
CA GLU A 215 14.12 6.68 -4.57
C GLU A 215 15.29 5.68 -4.77
N GLY A 216 14.96 4.51 -5.31
CA GLY A 216 15.91 3.42 -5.55
C GLY A 216 16.05 2.41 -4.41
N CYS A 217 15.43 2.69 -3.27
CA CYS A 217 15.36 1.78 -2.14
C CYS A 217 13.89 1.49 -1.78
N GLY A 218 13.60 0.26 -1.39
CA GLY A 218 12.30 -0.18 -0.89
C GLY A 218 12.45 -0.82 0.48
N ILE A 219 11.37 -0.90 1.24
CA ILE A 219 11.40 -1.59 2.53
C ILE A 219 11.55 -3.10 2.31
N GLN A 220 12.44 -3.74 3.07
CA GLN A 220 12.65 -5.18 2.98
C GLN A 220 11.39 -5.98 3.29
N CYS A 221 11.31 -7.22 2.80
CA CYS A 221 10.16 -8.08 3.04
C CYS A 221 9.92 -8.43 4.52
N GLN A 222 10.98 -8.70 5.27
CA GLN A 222 10.87 -8.99 6.70
C GLN A 222 10.55 -7.72 7.49
N ASN A 223 9.45 -7.74 8.23
CA ASN A 223 9.00 -6.62 9.02
C ASN A 223 10.10 -6.17 10.01
N PRO A 224 10.69 -4.97 9.84
CA PRO A 224 11.85 -4.55 10.64
C PRO A 224 11.49 -4.16 12.08
N LEU A 225 10.20 -4.10 12.41
CA LEU A 225 9.73 -3.83 13.77
C LEU A 225 9.87 -5.04 14.69
N PHE A 226 10.05 -6.24 14.12
CA PHE A 226 10.11 -7.49 14.86
C PHE A 226 11.38 -8.26 14.55
N THR A 227 11.96 -8.86 15.58
CA THR A 227 13.14 -9.72 15.48
C THR A 227 12.80 -11.06 14.83
N GLU A 228 13.80 -11.77 14.35
CA GLU A 228 13.61 -13.13 13.80
C GLU A 228 13.07 -14.11 14.85
N ALA A 229 13.41 -13.92 16.13
CA ALA A 229 12.86 -14.72 17.23
C ALA A 229 11.34 -14.52 17.37
N GLU A 230 10.87 -13.27 17.33
CA GLU A 230 9.42 -12.96 17.38
C GLU A 230 8.68 -13.48 16.15
N HIS A 231 9.33 -13.50 14.98
CA HIS A 231 8.79 -14.15 13.79
C HIS A 231 8.63 -15.66 14.04
N GLN A 232 9.66 -16.34 14.54
CA GLN A 232 9.61 -17.78 14.85
C GLN A 232 8.55 -18.13 15.90
N ASP A 233 8.41 -17.29 16.93
CA ASP A 233 7.38 -17.45 17.97
C ASP A 233 5.98 -17.34 17.36
N MET A 234 5.72 -16.32 16.54
CA MET A 234 4.44 -16.14 15.87
C MET A 234 4.15 -17.27 14.88
N HIS A 235 5.15 -17.70 14.10
CA HIS A 235 4.99 -18.82 13.16
C HIS A 235 4.69 -20.12 13.88
N SER A 236 5.36 -20.39 15.01
CA SER A 236 5.08 -21.57 15.84
C SER A 236 3.67 -21.53 16.44
N TYR A 237 3.24 -20.35 16.89
CA TYR A 237 1.88 -20.13 17.37
C TYR A 237 0.83 -20.41 16.28
N ILE A 238 1.01 -19.83 15.09
CA ILE A 238 0.09 -20.04 13.95
C ILE A 238 0.07 -21.51 13.51
N ALA A 239 1.23 -22.18 13.48
CA ALA A 239 1.31 -23.61 13.14
C ALA A 239 0.49 -24.46 14.12
N ALA A 240 0.66 -24.24 15.43
CA ALA A 240 -0.05 -24.99 16.46
C ALA A 240 -1.57 -24.78 16.40
N PHE A 241 -2.04 -23.52 16.39
CA PHE A 241 -3.47 -23.23 16.36
C PHE A 241 -4.11 -23.59 15.02
N GLY A 242 -3.42 -23.35 13.91
CA GLY A 242 -3.86 -23.72 12.58
C GLY A 242 -4.01 -25.24 12.42
N ALA A 243 -3.04 -26.03 12.89
CA ALA A 243 -3.09 -27.49 12.82
C ALA A 243 -4.21 -28.06 13.70
N VAL A 244 -4.33 -27.62 14.96
CA VAL A 244 -5.40 -28.07 15.86
C VAL A 244 -6.77 -27.74 15.27
N THR A 245 -6.97 -26.50 14.80
CA THR A 245 -8.24 -26.08 14.19
C THR A 245 -8.54 -26.86 12.92
N GLY A 246 -7.54 -27.05 12.05
CA GLY A 246 -7.66 -27.83 10.82
C GLY A 246 -8.07 -29.28 11.09
N LEU A 247 -7.43 -29.95 12.07
CA LEU A 247 -7.76 -31.33 12.43
C LEU A 247 -9.15 -31.46 13.06
N CYS A 248 -9.50 -30.59 14.01
CA CYS A 248 -10.82 -30.62 14.67
C CYS A 248 -11.97 -30.35 13.68
N THR A 249 -11.80 -29.37 12.80
CA THR A 249 -12.80 -29.04 11.77
C THR A 249 -12.89 -30.15 10.73
N LEU A 250 -11.76 -30.74 10.30
CA LEU A 250 -11.76 -31.90 9.39
C LEU A 250 -12.48 -33.11 9.99
N PHE A 251 -12.23 -33.43 11.25
CA PHE A 251 -12.94 -34.52 11.96
C PHE A 251 -14.46 -34.27 11.99
N THR A 252 -14.86 -33.03 12.25
CA THR A 252 -16.28 -32.65 12.26
C THR A 252 -16.89 -32.79 10.87
N LEU A 253 -16.23 -32.28 9.83
CA LEU A 253 -16.67 -32.40 8.45
C LEU A 253 -16.80 -33.86 8.01
N ALA A 254 -15.80 -34.69 8.31
CA ALA A 254 -15.83 -36.13 8.02
C ALA A 254 -17.02 -36.82 8.69
N THR A 255 -17.31 -36.48 9.95
CA THR A 255 -18.46 -37.01 10.70
C THR A 255 -19.78 -36.63 10.03
N PHE A 256 -19.96 -35.37 9.65
CA PHE A 256 -21.16 -34.90 8.95
C PHE A 256 -21.35 -35.54 7.58
N VAL A 257 -20.25 -35.75 6.83
CA VAL A 257 -20.29 -36.39 5.51
C VAL A 257 -20.61 -37.88 5.62
N ALA A 258 -20.09 -38.57 6.63
CA ALA A 258 -20.38 -39.98 6.87
C ALA A 258 -21.87 -40.25 7.12
N ASP A 259 -22.57 -39.35 7.81
CA ASP A 259 -24.02 -39.42 8.03
C ASP A 259 -24.79 -38.33 7.26
N TRP A 260 -24.35 -37.98 6.04
CA TRP A 260 -24.91 -36.84 5.29
C TRP A 260 -26.42 -36.96 5.05
N ARG A 261 -26.90 -38.18 4.76
CA ARG A 261 -28.32 -38.43 4.45
C ARG A 261 -29.25 -38.03 5.60
N ASN A 262 -28.78 -38.11 6.83
CA ASN A 262 -29.53 -37.73 8.03
C ASN A 262 -29.13 -36.33 8.55
N SER A 263 -27.84 -36.00 8.49
CA SER A 263 -27.26 -34.75 9.02
C SER A 263 -27.51 -33.51 8.16
N ASN A 264 -27.88 -33.66 6.87
CA ASN A 264 -28.23 -32.55 5.96
C ASN A 264 -29.61 -31.92 6.27
N ARG A 265 -29.94 -31.78 7.55
CA ARG A 265 -31.18 -31.18 8.03
C ARG A 265 -30.84 -29.92 8.82
N TYR A 266 -31.62 -28.87 8.60
CA TYR A 266 -31.56 -27.70 9.47
C TYR A 266 -32.12 -28.05 10.85
N PRO A 267 -31.49 -27.58 11.94
CA PRO A 267 -30.40 -26.60 12.00
C PRO A 267 -28.98 -27.18 11.92
N ALA A 268 -28.80 -28.50 12.04
CA ALA A 268 -27.48 -29.14 12.16
C ALA A 268 -26.53 -28.86 10.98
N VAL A 269 -27.04 -28.82 9.75
CA VAL A 269 -26.24 -28.53 8.54
C VAL A 269 -25.56 -27.14 8.58
N ILE A 270 -26.05 -26.19 9.37
CA ILE A 270 -25.38 -24.90 9.56
C ILE A 270 -24.00 -25.10 10.19
N LEU A 271 -23.88 -26.02 11.17
CA LEU A 271 -22.60 -26.32 11.82
C LEU A 271 -21.60 -26.94 10.83
N PHE A 272 -22.08 -27.74 9.87
CA PHE A 272 -21.23 -28.24 8.78
C PHE A 272 -20.60 -27.08 7.99
N TYR A 273 -21.39 -26.09 7.56
CA TYR A 273 -20.86 -24.94 6.80
C TYR A 273 -19.96 -24.03 7.63
N VAL A 274 -20.25 -23.83 8.91
CA VAL A 274 -19.35 -23.10 9.83
C VAL A 274 -17.99 -23.80 9.88
N ASN A 275 -17.96 -25.11 10.13
CA ASN A 275 -16.71 -25.88 10.16
C ASN A 275 -16.00 -25.88 8.81
N ALA A 276 -16.72 -25.91 7.69
CA ALA A 276 -16.14 -25.83 6.35
C ALA A 276 -15.40 -24.50 6.14
N CYS A 277 -15.99 -23.38 6.59
CA CYS A 277 -15.35 -22.07 6.53
C CYS A 277 -14.05 -22.06 7.36
N PHE A 278 -14.09 -22.51 8.62
CA PHE A 278 -12.89 -22.53 9.47
C PHE A 278 -11.81 -23.51 8.97
N PHE A 279 -12.20 -24.64 8.37
CA PHE A 279 -11.27 -25.57 7.74
C PHE A 279 -10.54 -24.91 6.55
N VAL A 280 -11.28 -24.28 5.62
CA VAL A 280 -10.70 -23.56 4.48
C VAL A 280 -9.82 -22.40 4.94
N GLY A 281 -10.25 -21.65 5.96
CA GLY A 281 -9.44 -20.60 6.58
C GLY A 281 -8.12 -21.14 7.14
N SER A 282 -8.17 -22.30 7.82
CA SER A 282 -6.97 -22.96 8.37
C SER A 282 -5.97 -23.36 7.28
N ILE A 283 -6.44 -23.81 6.11
CA ILE A 283 -5.58 -24.07 4.94
C ILE A 283 -4.83 -22.79 4.53
N GLY A 284 -5.53 -21.66 4.45
CA GLY A 284 -4.91 -20.37 4.10
C GLY A 284 -3.82 -19.92 5.08
N TRP A 285 -4.06 -20.08 6.39
CA TRP A 285 -3.06 -19.78 7.42
C TRP A 285 -1.86 -20.74 7.41
N LEU A 286 -2.10 -22.02 7.10
CA LEU A 286 -1.06 -23.06 7.06
C LEU A 286 -0.27 -23.09 5.76
N ALA A 287 -0.74 -22.45 4.69
CA ALA A 287 -0.09 -22.44 3.38
C ALA A 287 1.36 -21.89 3.45
N GLN A 288 1.63 -20.98 4.38
CA GLN A 288 2.96 -20.38 4.56
C GLN A 288 4.06 -21.38 4.99
N PHE A 289 3.69 -22.55 5.50
CA PHE A 289 4.64 -23.56 6.01
C PHE A 289 5.12 -24.54 4.93
N MET A 290 4.62 -24.42 3.70
CA MET A 290 5.21 -25.12 2.56
C MET A 290 6.58 -24.51 2.23
N ASP A 291 7.49 -25.33 1.70
CA ASP A 291 8.86 -24.92 1.40
C ASP A 291 8.89 -23.68 0.49
N GLY A 292 9.45 -22.57 0.99
CA GLY A 292 9.55 -21.30 0.27
C GLY A 292 8.25 -20.49 0.13
N ALA A 293 7.09 -21.06 0.47
CA ALA A 293 5.78 -20.45 0.21
C ALA A 293 5.60 -19.11 0.92
N ARG A 294 6.05 -18.97 2.18
CA ARG A 294 5.95 -17.69 2.90
C ARG A 294 6.56 -16.53 2.11
N ARG A 295 7.76 -16.71 1.56
CA ARG A 295 8.43 -15.65 0.78
C ARG A 295 7.68 -15.37 -0.51
N GLU A 296 7.17 -16.40 -1.18
CA GLU A 296 6.36 -16.22 -2.39
C GLU A 296 5.04 -15.47 -2.11
N ILE A 297 4.42 -15.72 -0.94
CA ILE A 297 3.16 -15.09 -0.53
C ILE A 297 3.39 -13.62 -0.14
N VAL A 298 4.37 -13.33 0.71
CA VAL A 298 4.49 -12.00 1.36
C VAL A 298 5.54 -11.08 0.73
N CYS A 299 6.52 -11.62 0.00
CA CYS A 299 7.57 -10.84 -0.65
C CYS A 299 7.28 -10.66 -2.15
N ARG A 300 7.74 -9.54 -2.70
CA ARG A 300 7.90 -9.36 -4.14
C ARG A 300 9.17 -10.04 -4.64
N ALA A 301 9.29 -10.18 -5.96
CA ALA A 301 10.48 -10.73 -6.61
C ALA A 301 11.77 -9.93 -6.32
N ASP A 302 11.65 -8.62 -6.07
CA ASP A 302 12.76 -7.72 -5.73
C ASP A 302 13.20 -7.77 -4.25
N GLY A 303 12.56 -8.60 -3.43
CA GLY A 303 12.86 -8.74 -2.00
C GLY A 303 12.18 -7.70 -1.09
N THR A 304 11.34 -6.83 -1.64
CA THR A 304 10.51 -5.89 -0.85
C THR A 304 9.21 -6.54 -0.37
N MET A 305 8.58 -5.96 0.65
CA MET A 305 7.26 -6.42 1.10
C MET A 305 6.15 -6.04 0.12
N ARG A 306 5.09 -6.86 0.05
CA ARG A 306 3.94 -6.59 -0.82
C ARG A 306 3.01 -5.55 -0.21
N PHE A 307 2.74 -4.48 -0.95
CA PHE A 307 1.73 -3.49 -0.63
C PHE A 307 0.82 -3.22 -1.81
N GLY A 308 -0.46 -3.00 -1.51
CA GLY A 308 -1.46 -2.57 -2.50
C GLY A 308 -1.73 -3.59 -3.60
N GLU A 309 -1.86 -4.86 -3.24
CA GLU A 309 -2.24 -5.96 -4.13
C GLU A 309 -3.76 -5.89 -4.46
N PRO A 310 -4.18 -6.31 -5.66
CA PRO A 310 -3.41 -6.98 -6.72
C PRO A 310 -2.55 -6.03 -7.57
N THR A 311 -1.32 -6.44 -7.87
CA THR A 311 -0.42 -5.78 -8.82
C THR A 311 -0.20 -6.63 -10.08
N SER A 312 0.00 -5.97 -11.25
CA SER A 312 0.03 -6.63 -12.56
C SER A 312 1.33 -7.39 -12.88
N SER A 313 2.40 -7.13 -12.15
CA SER A 313 3.75 -7.65 -12.44
C SER A 313 4.22 -8.75 -11.48
N GLU A 314 3.41 -9.07 -10.47
CA GLU A 314 3.76 -10.04 -9.42
C GLU A 314 2.86 -11.27 -9.49
N THR A 315 3.25 -12.33 -8.78
CA THR A 315 2.46 -13.56 -8.71
C THR A 315 1.15 -13.34 -7.94
N LEU A 316 0.10 -14.10 -8.26
CA LEU A 316 -1.18 -14.04 -7.56
C LEU A 316 -1.18 -14.73 -6.19
N SER A 317 -0.05 -15.30 -5.75
CA SER A 317 0.08 -16.10 -4.52
C SER A 317 -0.45 -15.36 -3.30
N CYS A 318 -0.10 -14.07 -3.16
CA CYS A 318 -0.63 -13.18 -2.11
C CYS A 318 -2.17 -13.05 -2.16
N VAL A 319 -2.71 -12.74 -3.33
CA VAL A 319 -4.15 -12.50 -3.54
C VAL A 319 -4.95 -13.79 -3.31
N ILE A 320 -4.44 -14.94 -3.74
CA ILE A 320 -5.07 -16.24 -3.51
C ILE A 320 -5.21 -16.53 -2.01
N ILE A 321 -4.13 -16.37 -1.24
CA ILE A 321 -4.16 -16.58 0.22
C ILE A 321 -5.08 -15.57 0.90
N PHE A 322 -5.06 -14.31 0.48
CA PHE A 322 -6.00 -13.30 0.98
C PHE A 322 -7.44 -13.72 0.77
N VAL A 323 -7.82 -14.15 -0.44
CA VAL A 323 -9.18 -14.59 -0.76
C VAL A 323 -9.58 -15.79 0.11
N ILE A 324 -8.71 -16.79 0.25
CA ILE A 324 -8.98 -17.98 1.08
C ILE A 324 -9.25 -17.58 2.53
N VAL A 325 -8.36 -16.79 3.14
CA VAL A 325 -8.46 -16.42 4.56
C VAL A 325 -9.63 -15.46 4.82
N TYR A 326 -9.74 -14.39 4.04
CA TYR A 326 -10.74 -13.34 4.26
C TYR A 326 -12.16 -13.83 3.93
N TYR A 327 -12.35 -14.53 2.80
CA TYR A 327 -13.66 -15.06 2.44
C TYR A 327 -14.14 -16.09 3.47
N ALA A 328 -13.26 -17.01 3.89
CA ALA A 328 -13.58 -17.99 4.92
C ALA A 328 -13.97 -17.34 6.26
N LEU A 329 -13.24 -16.31 6.68
CA LEU A 329 -13.56 -15.52 7.88
C LEU A 329 -14.95 -14.90 7.77
N MET A 330 -15.21 -14.16 6.68
CA MET A 330 -16.48 -13.45 6.48
C MET A 330 -17.66 -14.43 6.33
N ALA A 331 -17.48 -15.53 5.60
CA ALA A 331 -18.51 -16.56 5.47
C ALA A 331 -18.82 -17.21 6.83
N GLY A 332 -17.79 -17.55 7.60
CA GLY A 332 -17.93 -18.16 8.93
C GLY A 332 -18.73 -17.28 9.90
N VAL A 333 -18.44 -15.97 9.94
CA VAL A 333 -19.17 -15.05 10.84
C VAL A 333 -20.60 -14.77 10.38
N VAL A 334 -20.90 -14.79 9.07
CA VAL A 334 -22.28 -14.69 8.58
C VAL A 334 -23.06 -15.98 8.88
N TRP A 335 -22.43 -17.15 8.72
CA TRP A 335 -23.02 -18.43 9.13
C TRP A 335 -23.29 -18.51 10.64
N PHE A 336 -22.46 -17.88 11.47
CA PHE A 336 -22.75 -17.72 12.90
C PHE A 336 -24.05 -16.94 13.15
N VAL A 337 -24.32 -15.86 12.41
CA VAL A 337 -25.61 -15.14 12.51
C VAL A 337 -26.78 -16.03 12.08
N VAL A 338 -26.62 -16.82 11.01
CA VAL A 338 -27.64 -17.79 10.58
C VAL A 338 -27.89 -18.86 11.66
N LEU A 339 -26.83 -19.33 12.33
CA LEU A 339 -26.94 -20.28 13.45
C LEU A 339 -27.74 -19.69 14.62
N THR A 340 -27.40 -18.48 15.06
CA THR A 340 -28.10 -17.82 16.17
C THR A 340 -29.57 -17.54 15.84
N TYR A 341 -29.87 -17.14 14.60
CA TYR A 341 -31.23 -16.98 14.10
C TYR A 341 -31.99 -18.32 14.05
N ALA A 342 -31.36 -19.38 13.55
CA ALA A 342 -31.95 -20.71 13.50
C ALA A 342 -32.26 -21.24 14.90
N TRP A 343 -31.35 -21.02 15.85
CA TRP A 343 -31.53 -21.36 17.26
C TRP A 343 -32.72 -20.60 17.86
N HIS A 344 -32.73 -19.27 17.75
CA HIS A 344 -33.83 -18.43 18.25
C HIS A 344 -35.21 -18.85 17.73
N THR A 345 -35.32 -19.04 16.41
CA THR A 345 -36.60 -19.42 15.78
C THR A 345 -37.05 -20.82 16.14
N SER A 346 -36.11 -21.74 16.35
CA SER A 346 -36.41 -23.09 16.83
C SER A 346 -37.02 -23.08 18.24
N PHE A 347 -36.54 -22.23 19.17
CA PHE A 347 -37.18 -22.10 20.49
C PHE A 347 -38.61 -21.58 20.41
N LYS A 348 -38.87 -20.60 19.53
CA LYS A 348 -40.24 -20.09 19.33
C LYS A 348 -41.19 -21.15 18.76
N ALA A 349 -40.67 -22.14 18.05
CA ALA A 349 -41.46 -23.21 17.47
C ALA A 349 -41.61 -24.42 18.41
N LEU A 350 -40.91 -24.47 19.55
CA LEU A 350 -41.07 -25.54 20.53
C LEU A 350 -42.53 -25.62 20.99
N GLY A 351 -43.06 -26.84 21.03
CA GLY A 351 -44.48 -27.09 21.34
C GLY A 351 -45.43 -26.90 20.16
N THR A 352 -44.95 -26.53 18.97
CA THR A 352 -45.75 -26.43 17.74
C THR A 352 -45.26 -27.42 16.67
N THR A 353 -46.11 -27.77 15.70
CA THR A 353 -45.72 -28.54 14.51
C THR A 353 -45.07 -27.69 13.42
N TYR A 354 -44.97 -26.37 13.64
CA TYR A 354 -44.44 -25.43 12.66
C TYR A 354 -42.91 -25.56 12.57
N GLN A 355 -42.39 -25.74 11.34
CA GLN A 355 -40.96 -25.81 11.07
C GLN A 355 -40.47 -24.47 10.48
N PRO A 356 -39.94 -23.54 11.30
CA PRO A 356 -39.69 -22.15 10.88
C PRO A 356 -38.58 -22.00 9.83
N LEU A 357 -37.74 -23.02 9.66
CA LEU A 357 -36.58 -23.04 8.76
C LEU A 357 -36.85 -23.80 7.46
N SER A 358 -37.97 -24.53 7.37
CA SER A 358 -38.31 -25.31 6.17
C SER A 358 -38.51 -24.38 4.96
N GLY A 359 -37.91 -24.74 3.83
CA GLY A 359 -37.98 -23.97 2.57
C GLY A 359 -37.12 -22.69 2.53
N LYS A 360 -36.32 -22.38 3.56
CA LYS A 360 -35.47 -21.17 3.60
C LYS A 360 -34.00 -21.39 3.22
N THR A 361 -33.61 -22.64 2.90
CA THR A 361 -32.23 -23.01 2.56
C THR A 361 -31.61 -22.09 1.50
N SER A 362 -32.30 -21.85 0.38
CA SER A 362 -31.77 -21.00 -0.70
C SER A 362 -31.48 -19.57 -0.24
N TYR A 363 -32.29 -19.01 0.67
CA TYR A 363 -32.05 -17.67 1.21
C TYR A 363 -30.82 -17.61 2.10
N PHE A 364 -30.63 -18.61 2.97
CA PHE A 364 -29.45 -18.65 3.84
C PHE A 364 -28.17 -18.76 3.03
N HIS A 365 -28.12 -19.66 2.05
CA HIS A 365 -26.96 -19.82 1.18
C HIS A 365 -26.70 -18.59 0.33
N LEU A 366 -27.73 -18.00 -0.28
CA LEU A 366 -27.55 -16.78 -1.06
C LEU A 366 -26.92 -15.67 -0.21
N LEU A 367 -27.39 -15.49 1.02
CA LEU A 367 -26.87 -14.47 1.94
C LEU A 367 -25.42 -14.75 2.35
N THR A 368 -25.15 -15.96 2.84
CA THR A 368 -23.87 -16.33 3.47
C THR A 368 -22.72 -16.37 2.48
N TRP A 369 -22.98 -16.65 1.20
CA TRP A 369 -21.94 -16.70 0.17
C TRP A 369 -21.81 -15.37 -0.60
N SER A 370 -22.90 -14.64 -0.80
CA SER A 370 -22.84 -13.38 -1.57
C SER A 370 -22.21 -12.24 -0.77
N LEU A 371 -22.47 -12.14 0.54
CA LEU A 371 -21.90 -11.06 1.35
C LEU A 371 -20.37 -11.09 1.40
N PRO A 372 -19.71 -12.23 1.74
CA PRO A 372 -18.25 -12.33 1.67
C PRO A 372 -17.72 -12.06 0.26
N PHE A 373 -18.40 -12.58 -0.78
CA PHE A 373 -17.99 -12.36 -2.17
C PHE A 373 -17.92 -10.86 -2.52
N VAL A 374 -18.99 -10.11 -2.21
CA VAL A 374 -19.05 -8.67 -2.49
C VAL A 374 -17.96 -7.91 -1.73
N LEU A 375 -17.73 -8.25 -0.45
CA LEU A 375 -16.68 -7.62 0.35
C LEU A 375 -15.28 -7.91 -0.21
N THR A 376 -15.00 -9.16 -0.56
CA THR A 376 -13.71 -9.56 -1.17
C THR A 376 -13.48 -8.80 -2.49
N VAL A 377 -14.47 -8.75 -3.37
CA VAL A 377 -14.37 -8.01 -4.65
C VAL A 377 -14.14 -6.52 -4.41
N ALA A 378 -14.84 -5.92 -3.44
CA ALA A 378 -14.66 -4.51 -3.10
C ALA A 378 -13.23 -4.21 -2.62
N ILE A 379 -12.64 -5.10 -1.80
CA ILE A 379 -11.25 -4.97 -1.33
C ILE A 379 -10.26 -5.06 -2.50
N LEU A 380 -10.46 -6.01 -3.40
CA LEU A 380 -9.62 -6.15 -4.60
C LEU A 380 -9.75 -4.94 -5.52
N ALA A 381 -10.94 -4.33 -5.61
CA ALA A 381 -11.17 -3.12 -6.40
C ALA A 381 -10.44 -1.89 -5.85
N VAL A 382 -10.28 -1.77 -4.52
CA VAL A 382 -9.51 -0.68 -3.91
C VAL A 382 -8.00 -0.98 -3.78
N ALA A 383 -7.58 -2.20 -4.12
CA ALA A 383 -6.19 -2.68 -4.06
C ALA A 383 -5.51 -2.36 -2.73
N GLN A 384 -6.13 -2.77 -1.61
CA GLN A 384 -5.62 -2.56 -0.24
C GLN A 384 -5.27 -3.88 0.46
N VAL A 385 -4.84 -4.87 -0.32
CA VAL A 385 -4.30 -6.13 0.22
C VAL A 385 -2.79 -5.98 0.37
N ASP A 386 -2.29 -6.29 1.56
CA ASP A 386 -0.89 -6.12 1.91
C ASP A 386 -0.35 -7.45 2.48
N GLY A 387 0.93 -7.73 2.25
CA GLY A 387 1.64 -8.87 2.83
C GLY A 387 2.32 -8.50 4.15
N ASP A 388 2.34 -9.42 5.10
CA ASP A 388 3.05 -9.24 6.37
C ASP A 388 3.83 -10.52 6.75
N SER A 389 5.12 -10.36 7.03
CA SER A 389 6.04 -11.49 7.28
C SER A 389 5.81 -12.17 8.63
N VAL A 390 5.29 -11.44 9.62
CA VAL A 390 5.05 -11.95 10.99
C VAL A 390 3.84 -12.87 11.01
N SER A 391 2.72 -12.43 10.43
CA SER A 391 1.52 -13.25 10.23
C SER A 391 1.69 -14.30 9.12
N GLY A 392 2.58 -14.04 8.15
CA GLY A 392 2.90 -14.94 7.04
C GLY A 392 1.79 -15.08 6.00
N ILE A 393 0.85 -14.13 5.95
CA ILE A 393 -0.25 -14.11 5.00
C ILE A 393 -0.42 -12.72 4.38
N CYS A 394 -1.23 -12.64 3.33
CA CYS A 394 -1.74 -11.38 2.84
C CYS A 394 -3.13 -11.07 3.40
N PHE A 395 -3.33 -9.83 3.84
CA PHE A 395 -4.57 -9.39 4.44
C PHE A 395 -4.89 -7.93 4.12
N VAL A 396 -6.14 -7.52 4.33
CA VAL A 396 -6.58 -6.16 4.02
C VAL A 396 -6.07 -5.15 5.05
N GLY A 397 -5.44 -4.08 4.57
CA GLY A 397 -5.14 -2.88 5.34
C GLY A 397 -4.08 -3.06 6.42
N TYR A 398 -2.96 -3.73 6.12
CA TYR A 398 -1.77 -3.65 6.98
C TYR A 398 -1.09 -2.29 6.85
N LYS A 399 -1.00 -1.73 5.63
CA LYS A 399 -0.45 -0.39 5.41
C LYS A 399 -1.43 0.69 5.89
N ASN A 400 -2.71 0.52 5.56
CA ASN A 400 -3.76 1.50 5.81
C ASN A 400 -4.83 0.96 6.76
N TYR A 401 -4.71 1.26 8.06
CA TYR A 401 -5.59 0.75 9.12
C TYR A 401 -7.08 1.01 8.88
N ARG A 402 -7.44 2.09 8.18
CA ARG A 402 -8.83 2.47 7.88
C ARG A 402 -9.57 1.39 7.10
N TYR A 403 -8.90 0.73 6.15
CA TYR A 403 -9.51 -0.35 5.36
C TYR A 403 -9.73 -1.60 6.20
N ARG A 404 -8.80 -1.94 7.10
CA ARG A 404 -8.99 -3.04 8.05
C ARG A 404 -10.16 -2.76 9.01
N ALA A 405 -10.26 -1.53 9.51
CA ALA A 405 -11.40 -1.13 10.35
C ALA A 405 -12.74 -1.23 9.58
N GLY A 406 -12.80 -0.73 8.34
CA GLY A 406 -14.02 -0.76 7.53
C GLY A 406 -14.42 -2.16 7.07
N PHE A 407 -13.48 -2.97 6.57
CA PHE A 407 -13.79 -4.26 5.97
C PHE A 407 -13.71 -5.46 6.93
N VAL A 408 -13.20 -5.29 8.15
CA VAL A 408 -13.09 -6.38 9.14
C VAL A 408 -13.83 -6.01 10.41
N LEU A 409 -13.46 -4.91 11.07
CA LEU A 409 -14.03 -4.55 12.36
C LEU A 409 -15.51 -4.20 12.26
N ALA A 410 -15.94 -3.43 11.25
CA ALA A 410 -17.35 -3.06 11.10
C ALA A 410 -18.27 -4.26 10.82
N PRO A 411 -17.95 -5.18 9.87
CA PRO A 411 -18.73 -6.41 9.69
C PRO A 411 -18.78 -7.28 10.95
N ILE A 412 -17.64 -7.46 11.65
CA ILE A 412 -17.59 -8.22 12.90
C ILE A 412 -18.47 -7.58 13.99
N GLY A 413 -18.41 -6.25 14.15
CA GLY A 413 -19.28 -5.52 15.07
C GLY A 413 -20.76 -5.71 14.76
N LEU A 414 -21.14 -5.66 13.48
CA LEU A 414 -22.52 -5.87 13.05
C LEU A 414 -23.02 -7.28 13.34
N VAL A 415 -22.24 -8.32 13.03
CA VAL A 415 -22.64 -9.71 13.32
C VAL A 415 -22.75 -9.99 14.81
N LEU A 416 -21.92 -9.35 15.64
CA LEU A 416 -22.01 -9.48 17.10
C LEU A 416 -23.28 -8.84 17.65
N ILE A 417 -23.66 -7.67 17.16
CA ILE A 417 -24.91 -7.00 17.56
C ILE A 417 -26.12 -7.83 17.14
N VAL A 418 -26.17 -8.27 15.87
CA VAL A 418 -27.31 -9.04 15.33
C VAL A 418 -27.39 -10.44 15.95
N GLY A 419 -26.26 -11.14 16.03
CA GLY A 419 -26.19 -12.48 16.64
C GLY A 419 -26.48 -12.44 18.13
N GLY A 420 -25.93 -11.46 18.85
CA GLY A 420 -26.21 -11.22 20.26
C GLY A 420 -27.69 -10.96 20.53
N TYR A 421 -28.35 -10.16 19.68
CA TYR A 421 -29.80 -9.94 19.76
C TYR A 421 -30.60 -11.26 19.66
N PHE A 422 -30.28 -12.12 18.69
CA PHE A 422 -30.97 -13.41 18.53
C PHE A 422 -30.70 -14.36 19.70
N LEU A 423 -29.47 -14.41 20.20
CA LEU A 423 -29.12 -15.21 21.37
C LEU A 423 -29.88 -14.75 22.61
N ILE A 424 -29.87 -13.46 22.94
CA ILE A 424 -30.59 -12.92 24.10
C ILE A 424 -32.10 -13.23 23.98
N THR A 425 -32.69 -12.99 22.82
CA THR A 425 -34.13 -13.24 22.61
C THR A 425 -34.45 -14.74 22.68
N GLY A 426 -33.59 -15.61 22.14
CA GLY A 426 -33.73 -17.07 22.24
C GLY A 426 -33.65 -17.57 23.68
N VAL A 427 -32.70 -17.06 24.47
CA VAL A 427 -32.57 -17.36 25.91
C VAL A 427 -33.81 -16.89 26.69
N MET A 428 -34.29 -15.67 26.45
CA MET A 428 -35.52 -15.17 27.08
C MET A 428 -36.74 -16.03 26.72
N THR A 429 -36.85 -16.48 25.47
CA THR A 429 -37.93 -17.38 25.02
C THR A 429 -37.85 -18.72 25.77
N LEU A 430 -36.66 -19.29 25.90
CA LEU A 430 -36.44 -20.54 26.64
C LEU A 430 -36.85 -20.41 28.12
N PHE A 431 -36.46 -19.33 28.79
CA PHE A 431 -36.87 -19.08 30.17
C PHE A 431 -38.38 -18.91 30.32
N SER A 432 -39.02 -18.20 29.38
CA SER A 432 -40.48 -18.05 29.39
C SER A 432 -41.19 -19.40 29.20
N ILE A 433 -40.72 -20.25 28.29
CA ILE A 433 -41.28 -21.60 28.09
C ILE A 433 -41.15 -22.43 29.37
N LYS A 434 -39.98 -22.41 30.02
CA LYS A 434 -39.76 -23.11 31.29
C LYS A 434 -40.70 -22.60 32.40
N SER A 435 -40.91 -21.29 32.49
CA SER A 435 -41.82 -20.71 33.48
C SER A 435 -43.29 -21.02 33.22
N ASN A 436 -43.69 -21.17 31.96
CA ASN A 436 -45.08 -21.45 31.56
C ASN A 436 -45.41 -22.96 31.58
N HIS A 437 -44.39 -23.82 31.59
CA HIS A 437 -44.51 -25.26 31.77
C HIS A 437 -43.62 -25.73 32.93
N PRO A 438 -43.89 -25.29 34.18
CA PRO A 438 -43.21 -25.86 35.33
C PRO A 438 -43.63 -27.33 35.43
N CYS A 439 -42.64 -28.22 35.45
CA CYS A 439 -42.85 -29.66 35.60
C CYS A 439 -43.70 -30.01 36.82
#